data_AF-A0A4R9Q4T1-F1
#
_entry.id   AF-A0A4R9Q4T1-F1
#
_cell.length_a   1.000
_cell.length_b   1.000
_cell.length_c   1.000
_cell.angle_alpha   90.00
_cell.angle_beta   90.00
_cell.angle_gamma   90.00
#
_symmetry.space_group_name_H-M   'P 1'
#
loop_
_entity.id
_entity.type
_entity.pdbx_description
1 polymer ?
#
loop_
_entity_poly.entity_id
_entity_poly.type
_entity_poly.pdbx_seq_one_letter_code
_entity_poly.pdbx_strand_id
1 'polypeptide(L)' 'MTRGRILVTLALLAAVVTVTACGRRGGLDTPYEAAVEARKDAEKAKQPLPPEPEKPVKDKKFILDPLL' A
#
# COMPACT_ATOMS: atom_id res chain seq x y z
N MET A 1 -39.03 -6.32 5.28
CA MET A 1 -38.12 -5.80 4.22
C MET A 1 -38.37 -6.58 2.94
N THR A 2 -38.58 -5.91 1.81
CA THR A 2 -38.86 -6.58 0.52
C THR A 2 -37.67 -7.44 0.10
N ARG A 3 -37.92 -8.68 -0.33
CA ARG A 3 -36.92 -9.68 -0.73
C ARG A 3 -35.88 -9.14 -1.73
N GLY A 4 -36.29 -8.21 -2.60
CA GLY A 4 -35.40 -7.50 -3.52
C GLY A 4 -34.36 -6.60 -2.84
N ARG A 5 -34.71 -5.92 -1.74
CA ARG A 5 -33.76 -5.07 -0.99
C ARG A 5 -32.65 -5.90 -0.35
N ILE A 6 -32.98 -7.09 0.15
CA ILE A 6 -32.02 -8.02 0.75
C ILE A 6 -31.01 -8.52 -0.31
N LEU A 7 -31.51 -8.91 -1.50
CA LEU A 7 -30.64 -9.34 -2.60
C LEU A 7 -29.70 -8.23 -3.07
N VAL A 8 -30.20 -7.00 -3.21
CA VAL A 8 -29.37 -5.84 -3.59
C VAL A 8 -28.30 -5.55 -2.53
N THR A 9 -28.64 -5.59 -1.24
CA THR A 9 -27.64 -5.39 -0.18
C THR A 9 -26.56 -6.46 -0.19
N LEU A 10 -26.92 -7.72 -0.44
CA LEU A 10 -25.97 -8.83 -0.47
C LEU A 10 -25.02 -8.73 -1.67
N ALA A 11 -25.54 -8.33 -2.83
CA ALA A 11 -24.73 -8.10 -4.04
C ALA A 11 -23.74 -6.93 -3.84
N LEU A 12 -24.18 -5.84 -3.23
CA LEU A 12 -23.30 -4.71 -2.89
C LEU A 12 -22.20 -5.11 -1.91
N LEU A 13 -22.53 -5.87 -0.86
CA LEU A 13 -21.55 -6.39 0.09
C LEU A 13 -20.51 -7.28 -0.59
N ALA A 14 -20.95 -8.20 -1.47
CA ALA A 14 -20.05 -9.06 -2.22
C ALA A 14 -19.09 -8.24 -3.11
N ALA A 15 -19.58 -7.20 -3.79
CA ALA A 15 -18.74 -6.34 -4.62
C ALA A 15 -17.68 -5.57 -3.81
N VAL A 16 -18.01 -5.10 -2.60
CA VAL A 16 -17.03 -4.44 -1.72
C VAL A 16 -15.95 -5.41 -1.26
N VAL A 17 -16.33 -6.63 -0.88
CA VAL A 17 -15.37 -7.67 -0.46
C VAL A 17 -14.41 -8.03 -1.59
N THR A 18 -14.89 -8.19 -2.83
CA THR A 18 -14.01 -8.56 -3.96
C THR A 18 -13.01 -7.45 -4.32
N VAL A 19 -13.43 -6.18 -4.30
CA VAL A 19 -12.52 -5.05 -4.59
C VAL A 19 -11.45 -4.89 -3.50
N THR A 20 -11.84 -5.01 -2.23
CA THR A 20 -10.91 -4.89 -1.10
C THR A 20 -9.97 -6.08 -0.96
N ALA A 21 -10.45 -7.30 -1.27
CA ALA A 21 -9.62 -8.51 -1.23
C ALA A 21 -8.62 -8.59 -2.40
N CYS A 22 -8.94 -8.02 -3.56
CA CYS A 22 -8.00 -7.95 -4.68
C CYS A 22 -6.94 -6.85 -4.53
N GLY A 23 -7.18 -5.84 -3.66
CA GLY A 23 -6.28 -4.70 -3.48
C GLY A 23 -5.11 -4.93 -2.53
N ARG A 24 -5.14 -5.97 -1.67
CA ARG A 24 -4.07 -6.26 -0.69
C ARG A 24 -3.33 -7.57 -1.00
N ARG A 25 -2.97 -7.78 -2.28
CA ARG A 25 -2.03 -8.85 -2.68
C ARG A 25 -0.61 -8.30 -2.66
N GLY A 26 0.04 -8.34 -1.50
CA GLY A 26 1.46 -8.02 -1.36
C GLY A 26 1.81 -7.58 0.06
N GLY A 27 3.02 -7.91 0.51
CA GLY A 27 3.63 -7.14 1.60
C GLY A 27 3.73 -5.69 1.16
N LEU A 28 3.57 -4.75 2.10
CA LEU A 28 3.90 -3.36 1.79
C LEU A 28 5.40 -3.31 1.47
N ASP A 29 5.76 -2.68 0.36
CA ASP A 29 7.16 -2.40 0.06
C ASP A 29 7.79 -1.65 1.23
N THR A 30 9.04 -1.96 1.53
CA THR A 30 9.75 -1.17 2.54
C THR A 30 9.85 0.28 2.08
N PRO A 31 9.95 1.26 3.00
CA PRO A 31 10.12 2.67 2.62
C PRO A 31 11.29 2.92 1.66
N TYR A 32 12.34 2.10 1.75
CA TYR A 32 13.46 2.11 0.83
C TYR A 32 13.07 1.63 -0.57
N GLU A 33 12.37 0.49 -0.68
CA GLU A 33 11.91 -0.06 -1.97
C GLU A 33 10.95 0.90 -2.67
N ALA A 34 10.00 1.50 -1.93
CA ALA A 34 9.09 2.51 -2.47
C ALA A 34 9.85 3.76 -3.01
N ALA A 35 10.89 4.21 -2.32
CA ALA A 35 11.71 5.34 -2.75
C ALA A 35 12.58 5.03 -3.99
N VAL A 36 13.00 3.78 -4.15
CA VAL A 36 13.71 3.31 -5.35
C VAL A 36 12.75 3.23 -6.55
N GLU A 37 11.54 2.73 -6.35
CA GLU A 37 10.52 2.66 -7.41
C GLU A 37 10.07 4.05 -7.86
N ALA A 38 9.84 4.97 -6.91
CA ALA A 38 9.47 6.35 -7.20
C ALA A 38 10.51 7.09 -8.07
N ARG A 39 11.81 6.78 -7.93
CA ARG A 39 12.81 7.26 -8.87
C ARG A 39 12.67 6.67 -10.25
N LYS A 40 12.58 5.34 -10.35
CA LYS A 40 12.50 4.64 -11.64
C LYS A 40 11.30 5.14 -12.43
N ASP A 41 10.21 5.43 -11.74
CA ASP A 41 9.02 6.01 -12.36
C ASP A 41 9.22 7.47 -12.73
N ALA A 42 9.90 8.28 -11.91
CA ALA A 42 10.29 9.65 -12.28
C ALA A 42 11.24 9.70 -13.49
N GLU A 43 12.19 8.77 -13.59
CA GLU A 43 13.09 8.60 -14.75
C GLU A 43 12.30 8.29 -16.03
N LYS A 44 11.40 7.30 -15.96
CA LYS A 44 10.52 6.92 -17.09
C LYS A 44 9.58 8.06 -17.49
N ALA A 45 9.06 8.79 -16.50
CA ALA A 45 8.13 9.90 -16.70
C ALA A 45 8.83 11.24 -17.02
N LYS A 46 10.18 11.27 -17.11
CA LYS A 46 10.98 12.50 -17.30
C LYS A 46 10.67 13.61 -16.28
N GLN A 47 10.31 13.21 -15.07
CA GLN A 47 10.06 14.11 -13.95
C GLN A 47 11.36 14.37 -13.16
N PRO A 48 11.43 15.46 -12.39
CA PRO A 48 12.59 15.72 -11.53
C PRO A 48 12.86 14.53 -10.62
N LEU A 49 14.12 14.09 -10.62
CA LEU A 49 14.54 12.91 -9.88
C LEU A 49 14.51 13.20 -8.37
N PRO A 50 13.82 12.37 -7.57
CA PRO A 50 13.94 12.40 -6.11
C PRO A 50 15.42 12.27 -5.66
N PRO A 51 15.80 12.52 -4.40
CA PRO A 51 17.19 12.43 -3.88
C PRO A 51 17.56 11.02 -3.34
N GLU A 52 18.76 10.48 -3.63
CA GLU A 52 19.10 9.03 -3.52
C GLU A 52 18.68 8.37 -2.20
N PRO A 53 17.93 7.24 -2.20
CA PRO A 53 17.40 6.69 -0.98
C PRO A 53 18.58 6.09 -0.23
N GLU A 54 18.84 6.58 0.97
CA GLU A 54 19.86 6.00 1.82
C GLU A 54 19.42 4.60 2.24
N LYS A 55 20.31 3.62 2.06
CA LYS A 55 20.03 2.24 2.48
C LYS A 55 19.78 2.21 3.99
N PRO A 56 18.69 1.57 4.45
CA PRO A 56 18.41 1.47 5.87
C PRO A 56 19.54 0.70 6.56
N VAL A 57 20.10 1.29 7.62
CA VAL A 57 21.03 0.62 8.52
C VAL A 57 20.24 -0.43 9.30
N LYS A 58 20.60 -1.71 9.14
CA LYS A 58 19.81 -2.87 9.61
C LYS A 58 19.50 -2.88 11.12
N ASP A 59 20.27 -2.14 11.93
CA ASP A 59 20.23 -2.20 13.40
C ASP A 59 20.02 -0.82 14.06
N LYS A 60 19.21 0.05 13.45
CA LYS A 60 18.91 1.36 14.06
C LYS A 60 17.75 1.21 15.05
N LYS A 61 18.06 1.27 16.36
CA LYS A 61 17.04 1.26 17.42
C LYS A 61 16.03 2.37 17.18
N PHE A 62 14.75 2.00 17.20
CA PHE A 62 13.67 2.97 17.08
C PHE A 62 13.47 3.64 18.45
N ILE A 63 13.24 4.96 18.48
CA ILE A 63 13.10 5.71 19.73
C ILE A 63 11.92 5.19 20.56
N LEU A 64 10.93 4.54 19.92
CA LEU A 64 9.76 3.95 20.57
C LEU A 64 9.92 2.45 20.89
N ASP A 65 11.07 1.81 20.57
CA ASP A 65 11.36 0.44 21.03
C ASP A 65 11.24 0.26 22.55
N PRO A 66 11.56 1.25 23.42
CA PRO A 66 11.38 1.13 24.86
C PRO A 66 9.92 1.21 25.34
N LEU A 67 8.97 1.53 24.45
CA LEU A 67 7.54 1.70 24.76
C LEU A 67 6.70 0.47 24.38
N LEU A 68 7.33 -0.59 23.87
CA LEU A 68 6.72 -1.87 23.52
C LEU A 68 6.90 -2.91 24.64
#